data_AF-A0A655J0J2-F1
#
_entry.id   AF-A0A655J0J2-F1
#
_cell.length_a   1.000
_cell.length_b   1.000
_cell.length_c   1.000
_cell.angle_alpha   90.00
_cell.angle_beta   90.00
_cell.angle_gamma   90.00
#
_symmetry.space_group_name_H-M   'P 1'
#
loop_
_entity.id
_entity.type
_entity.pdbx_description
1 polymer ?
#
loop_
_entity_poly.entity_id
_entity_poly.type
_entity_poly.pdbx_seq_one_letter_code
_entity_poly.pdbx_strand_id
1 'polypeptide(L)'
;MVVTNIGLVSCKRDVGAAVLAAYVYSLDNKRLWSNLDCAPSNETLVKTFSPGEQVTTAVTWTGMGSAPRCPLPRPAIGPGTYNLVVQLGNLRSLPVPFILNQPPPPPGPVPAPGPAQAPPPESPAQGG
;
A
#
# COMPACT_ATOMS: atom_id res chain seq x y z
N MET A 1 -10.04 -4.60 1.27
CA MET A 1 -11.48 -4.31 1.09
C MET A 1 -12.27 -5.58 1.37
N VAL A 2 -13.53 -5.45 1.80
CA VAL A 2 -14.40 -6.59 2.09
C VAL A 2 -15.67 -6.48 1.25
N VAL A 3 -16.09 -7.58 0.65
CA VAL A 3 -17.34 -7.71 -0.11
C VAL A 3 -18.28 -8.61 0.67
N THR A 4 -19.48 -8.12 0.97
CA THR A 4 -20.47 -8.82 1.80
C THR A 4 -21.75 -9.03 1.02
N ASN A 5 -22.33 -10.23 1.08
CA ASN A 5 -23.70 -10.45 0.63
C ASN A 5 -24.69 -10.00 1.71
N ILE A 6 -25.31 -8.84 1.52
CA ILE A 6 -26.33 -8.28 2.41
C ILE A 6 -27.76 -8.76 2.09
N GLY A 7 -27.92 -9.60 1.08
CA GLY A 7 -29.20 -10.17 0.69
C GLY A 7 -29.59 -11.39 1.53
N LEU A 8 -30.83 -11.84 1.33
CA LEU A 8 -31.39 -13.02 2.02
C LEU A 8 -31.20 -14.32 1.24
N VAL A 9 -30.62 -14.25 0.04
CA VAL A 9 -30.40 -15.40 -0.86
C VAL A 9 -28.95 -15.45 -1.31
N SER A 10 -28.50 -16.64 -1.70
CA SER A 10 -27.17 -16.81 -2.26
C SER A 10 -27.04 -16.11 -3.61
N CYS A 11 -25.91 -15.48 -3.87
CA CYS A 11 -25.60 -14.84 -5.16
C CYS A 11 -24.20 -15.20 -5.66
N LYS A 12 -23.94 -15.02 -6.96
CA LYS A 12 -22.60 -15.13 -7.53
C LYS A 12 -22.07 -13.76 -7.86
N ARG A 13 -20.81 -13.49 -7.50
CA ARG A 13 -20.15 -12.22 -7.81
C ARG A 13 -18.70 -12.46 -8.21
N ASP A 14 -18.28 -11.82 -9.28
CA ASP A 14 -16.87 -11.71 -9.63
C ASP A 14 -16.19 -10.71 -8.68
N VAL A 15 -15.16 -11.17 -7.98
CA VAL A 15 -14.27 -10.39 -7.10
C VAL A 15 -12.84 -10.36 -7.61
N GLY A 16 -12.62 -10.77 -8.86
CA GLY A 16 -11.33 -10.79 -9.53
C GLY A 16 -10.87 -9.41 -9.96
N ALA A 17 -9.61 -9.32 -10.37
CA ALA A 17 -8.98 -8.09 -10.79
C ALA A 17 -9.66 -7.46 -12.03
N ALA A 18 -10.29 -8.28 -12.89
CA ALA A 18 -11.00 -7.84 -14.09
C ALA A 18 -12.08 -6.78 -13.83
N VAL A 19 -12.71 -6.84 -12.66
CA VAL A 19 -13.83 -5.95 -12.28
C VAL A 19 -13.49 -5.05 -11.10
N LEU A 20 -12.27 -5.14 -10.57
CA LEU A 20 -11.84 -4.44 -9.37
C LEU A 20 -11.02 -3.19 -9.72
N ALA A 21 -11.54 -2.03 -9.33
CA ALA A 21 -10.83 -0.77 -9.40
C ALA A 21 -10.69 -0.12 -8.03
N ALA A 22 -9.47 0.20 -7.63
CA ALA A 22 -9.16 1.07 -6.51
C ALA A 22 -8.74 2.44 -7.05
N TYR A 23 -9.18 3.50 -6.36
CA TYR A 23 -8.87 4.87 -6.71
C TYR A 23 -8.46 5.64 -5.46
N VAL A 24 -7.36 6.38 -5.56
CA VAL A 24 -6.97 7.37 -4.55
C VAL A 24 -7.35 8.75 -5.08
N TYR A 25 -8.05 9.50 -4.25
CA TYR A 25 -8.47 10.88 -4.50
C TYR A 25 -7.88 11.81 -3.44
N SER A 26 -7.59 13.04 -3.82
CA SER A 26 -7.39 14.13 -2.87
C SER A 26 -8.73 14.56 -2.22
N LEU A 27 -8.67 15.41 -1.19
CA LEU A 27 -9.87 15.92 -0.51
C LEU A 27 -10.74 16.81 -1.39
N ASP A 28 -10.16 17.47 -2.39
CA ASP A 28 -10.84 18.23 -3.46
C ASP A 28 -11.35 17.33 -4.61
N ASN A 29 -11.41 16.01 -4.40
CA ASN A 29 -11.90 15.01 -5.36
C ASN A 29 -11.10 14.89 -6.67
N LYS A 30 -9.83 15.32 -6.69
CA LYS A 30 -8.93 15.05 -7.83
C LYS A 30 -8.43 13.61 -7.76
N ARG A 31 -8.60 12.85 -8.85
CA ARG A 31 -8.07 11.48 -8.95
C ARG A 31 -6.55 11.52 -9.04
N LEU A 32 -5.87 10.81 -8.15
CA LEU A 32 -4.40 10.78 -8.05
C LEU A 32 -3.80 9.46 -8.54
N TRP A 33 -4.52 8.35 -8.39
CA TRP A 33 -4.01 7.02 -8.75
C TRP A 33 -5.15 6.02 -8.99
N SER A 34 -4.85 4.97 -9.77
CA SER A 34 -5.65 3.74 -9.87
C SER A 34 -4.80 2.51 -10.14
N ASN A 35 -5.20 1.35 -9.60
CA ASN A 35 -4.57 0.04 -9.91
C ASN A 35 -4.65 -0.32 -11.40
N LEU A 36 -5.62 0.24 -12.13
CA LEU A 36 -5.84 -0.03 -13.54
C LEU A 36 -4.89 0.75 -14.47
N ASP A 37 -4.22 1.79 -13.97
CA ASP A 37 -3.48 2.71 -14.83
C ASP A 37 -2.22 2.07 -15.42
N CYS A 38 -1.52 1.23 -14.65
CA CYS A 38 -0.18 0.72 -14.98
C CYS A 38 -0.07 -0.79 -15.17
N ALA A 39 -0.91 -1.57 -14.49
CA ALA A 39 -0.89 -3.02 -14.59
C ALA A 39 -2.33 -3.55 -14.47
N PRO A 40 -3.21 -3.23 -15.43
CA PRO A 40 -4.55 -3.80 -15.45
C PRO A 40 -4.45 -5.32 -15.59
N SER A 41 -5.31 -6.04 -14.87
CA SER A 41 -5.41 -7.50 -14.95
C SER A 41 -6.84 -7.87 -15.35
N ASN A 42 -6.97 -8.87 -16.22
CA ASN A 42 -8.25 -9.43 -16.66
C ASN A 42 -8.59 -10.74 -15.93
N GLU A 43 -7.93 -11.01 -14.80
CA GLU A 43 -8.20 -12.20 -13.99
C GLU A 43 -9.59 -12.11 -13.36
N THR A 44 -10.40 -13.14 -13.61
CA THR A 44 -11.73 -13.28 -13.03
C THR A 44 -11.69 -14.20 -11.82
N LEU A 45 -12.49 -13.90 -10.81
CA LEU A 45 -12.63 -14.72 -9.61
C LEU A 45 -14.10 -14.70 -9.17
N VAL A 46 -14.91 -15.55 -9.80
CA VAL A 46 -16.32 -15.69 -9.46
C VAL A 46 -16.46 -16.51 -8.18
N LYS A 47 -17.06 -15.91 -7.16
CA LYS A 47 -17.41 -16.56 -5.89
C LYS A 47 -18.91 -16.63 -5.73
N THR A 48 -19.38 -17.72 -5.15
CA THR A 48 -20.75 -17.83 -4.62
C THR A 48 -20.71 -17.31 -3.18
N PHE A 49 -21.63 -16.41 -2.84
CA PHE A 49 -21.79 -15.85 -1.51
C PHE A 49 -23.13 -16.31 -0.93
N SER A 50 -23.08 -17.00 0.20
CA SER A 50 -24.25 -17.23 1.05
C SER A 50 -24.70 -15.92 1.72
N PRO A 51 -25.95 -15.81 2.21
CA PRO A 51 -26.39 -14.66 2.98
C PRO A 51 -25.42 -14.33 4.13
N GLY A 52 -24.95 -13.08 4.22
CA GLY A 52 -24.00 -12.62 5.22
C GLY A 52 -22.53 -13.01 4.98
N GLU A 53 -22.23 -13.81 3.96
CA GLU A 53 -20.86 -14.24 3.65
C GLU A 53 -19.99 -13.05 3.21
N GLN A 54 -18.71 -13.09 3.60
CA GLN A 54 -17.73 -12.04 3.32
C GLN A 54 -16.50 -12.61 2.61
N VAL A 55 -16.00 -11.87 1.63
CA VAL A 55 -14.72 -12.14 0.97
C VAL A 55 -13.84 -10.90 1.06
N THR A 56 -12.59 -11.10 1.43
CA THR A 56 -11.58 -10.05 1.51
C THR A 56 -10.70 -10.08 0.26
N THR A 57 -10.49 -8.91 -0.32
CA THR A 57 -9.53 -8.69 -1.40
C THR A 57 -8.60 -7.53 -1.04
N ALA A 58 -7.36 -7.59 -1.54
CA ALA A 58 -6.36 -6.55 -1.36
C ALA A 58 -5.85 -6.04 -2.71
N VAL A 59 -5.41 -4.79 -2.69
CA VAL A 59 -4.65 -4.15 -3.77
C VAL A 59 -3.43 -3.51 -3.14
N THR A 60 -2.26 -3.75 -3.73
CA THR A 60 -1.02 -3.13 -3.29
C THR A 60 -0.80 -1.82 -4.04
N TRP A 61 -0.49 -0.76 -3.31
CA TRP A 61 -0.15 0.55 -3.85
C TRP A 61 1.17 1.03 -3.27
N THR A 62 1.98 1.68 -4.10
CA THR A 62 3.35 2.09 -3.76
C THR A 62 3.46 3.52 -3.23
N GLY A 63 2.35 4.26 -3.11
CA GLY A 63 2.37 5.70 -2.80
C GLY A 63 2.61 6.60 -4.02
N MET A 64 2.76 6.04 -5.21
CA MET A 64 3.00 6.80 -6.44
C MET A 64 1.69 7.18 -7.12
N GLY A 65 1.64 8.36 -7.73
CA GLY A 65 0.54 8.78 -8.60
C GLY A 65 0.56 8.05 -9.94
N SER A 66 -0.59 8.07 -10.63
CA SER A 66 -0.73 7.49 -11.96
C SER A 66 -1.82 8.16 -12.79
N ALA A 67 -1.75 7.95 -14.09
CA ALA A 67 -2.77 8.35 -15.06
C ALA A 67 -2.97 7.22 -16.08
N PRO A 68 -4.08 7.20 -16.85
CA PRO A 68 -4.34 6.13 -17.81
C PRO A 68 -3.17 6.01 -18.80
N ARG A 69 -2.84 4.77 -19.19
CA ARG A 69 -1.65 4.41 -20.00
C ARG A 69 -0.31 4.58 -19.29
N CYS A 70 -0.31 4.83 -17.98
CA CYS A 70 0.87 4.87 -17.13
C CYS A 70 2.03 5.74 -17.67
N PRO A 71 1.83 7.05 -17.87
CA PRO A 71 2.91 7.92 -18.29
C PRO A 71 4.03 7.98 -17.23
N LEU A 72 5.27 8.09 -17.72
CA LEU A 72 6.45 8.34 -16.90
C LEU A 72 6.90 9.81 -17.03
N PRO A 73 7.51 10.39 -15.99
CA PRO A 73 7.72 9.82 -14.66
C PRO A 73 6.43 9.82 -13.83
N ARG A 74 6.28 8.83 -12.95
CA ARG A 74 5.18 8.80 -11.96
C ARG A 74 5.57 9.68 -10.76
N PRO A 75 4.83 10.73 -10.43
CA PRO A 75 5.15 11.55 -9.27
C PRO A 75 4.78 10.81 -7.98
N ALA A 76 5.61 10.96 -6.94
CA ALA A 76 5.25 10.48 -5.60
C ALA A 76 4.09 11.32 -5.04
N ILE A 77 3.14 10.69 -4.36
CA ILE A 77 2.10 11.38 -3.61
C ILE A 77 2.65 11.68 -2.22
N GLY A 78 2.67 12.96 -1.85
CA GLY A 78 3.21 13.42 -0.58
C GLY A 78 2.38 12.99 0.63
N PRO A 79 2.91 13.13 1.85
CA PRO A 79 2.13 12.89 3.06
C PRO A 79 0.90 13.78 3.10
N GLY A 80 -0.20 13.27 3.66
CA GLY A 80 -1.46 14.01 3.70
C GLY A 80 -2.67 13.12 3.94
N THR A 81 -3.85 13.73 3.93
CA THR A 81 -5.13 13.01 4.01
C THR A 81 -5.73 12.86 2.63
N TYR A 82 -6.19 11.66 2.32
CA TYR A 82 -6.72 11.28 1.02
C TYR A 82 -7.98 10.42 1.19
N ASN A 83 -8.71 10.23 0.10
CA ASN A 83 -9.86 9.34 0.05
C ASN A 83 -9.55 8.12 -0.81
N LEU A 84 -9.82 6.93 -0.28
CA LEU A 84 -9.85 5.68 -1.04
C LEU A 84 -11.29 5.39 -1.47
N VAL A 85 -11.48 5.12 -2.75
CA VAL A 85 -12.74 4.60 -3.30
C VAL A 85 -12.44 3.28 -3.99
N VAL A 86 -13.26 2.28 -3.70
CA VAL A 86 -13.20 0.97 -4.35
C VAL A 86 -14.44 0.78 -5.18
N GLN A 87 -14.26 0.25 -6.37
CA GLN A 87 -15.33 -0.14 -7.28
C GLN A 87 -15.16 -1.61 -7.67
N LEU A 88 -16.28 -2.34 -7.65
CA LEU A 88 -16.37 -3.74 -8.06
C LEU A 88 -17.50 -3.89 -9.09
N GLY A 89 -17.14 -3.85 -10.37
CA GLY A 89 -18.10 -3.70 -11.46
C GLY A 89 -18.94 -2.43 -11.26
N ASN A 90 -20.25 -2.59 -11.10
CA ASN A 90 -21.18 -1.47 -10.89
C ASN A 90 -21.35 -1.05 -9.42
N LEU A 91 -20.73 -1.77 -8.48
CA LEU A 91 -20.79 -1.43 -7.06
C LEU A 91 -19.65 -0.48 -6.71
N ARG A 92 -19.94 0.61 -6.02
CA ARG A 92 -18.95 1.62 -5.62
C ARG A 92 -19.06 1.89 -4.13
N SER A 93 -17.93 1.91 -3.44
CA SER A 93 -17.89 2.24 -2.02
C SER A 93 -18.14 3.74 -1.80
N LEU A 94 -18.51 4.09 -0.57
CA LEU A 94 -18.30 5.45 -0.09
C LEU A 94 -16.79 5.75 -0.03
N PRO A 95 -16.38 7.03 -0.12
CA PRO A 95 -15.00 7.43 0.14
C PRO A 95 -14.60 7.08 1.58
N VAL A 96 -13.45 6.43 1.73
CA VAL A 96 -12.85 6.13 3.04
C VAL A 96 -11.61 7.01 3.22
N PRO A 97 -11.59 7.92 4.21
CA PRO A 97 -10.43 8.76 4.45
C PRO A 97 -9.27 7.94 5.03
N PHE A 98 -8.04 8.25 4.61
CA PHE A 98 -6.83 7.69 5.18
C PHE A 98 -5.69 8.72 5.17
N ILE A 99 -4.70 8.51 6.03
CA ILE A 99 -3.50 9.34 6.10
C ILE A 99 -2.34 8.59 5.44
N LEU A 100 -1.66 9.23 4.50
CA LEU A 100 -0.36 8.80 4.03
C LEU A 100 0.71 9.48 4.89
N ASN A 101 1.45 8.67 5.64
CA ASN A 101 2.51 9.17 6.52
C ASN A 101 3.77 9.51 5.72
N GLN A 102 4.62 10.34 6.30
CA GLN A 102 5.99 10.49 5.81
C GLN A 102 6.72 9.15 5.89
N PRO A 103 7.54 8.79 4.89
CA PRO A 103 8.48 7.69 5.04
C PRO A 103 9.33 7.92 6.29
N PRO A 104 9.70 6.87 7.03
CA PRO A 104 10.63 7.02 8.14
C PRO A 104 11.90 7.74 7.67
N PRO A 105 12.46 8.68 8.46
CA PRO A 105 13.75 9.25 8.13
C PRO A 105 14.77 8.10 8.00
N PRO A 106 15.76 8.22 7.10
CA PRO A 106 16.84 7.26 7.01
C PRO A 106 17.49 7.04 8.39
N PRO A 107 17.98 5.83 8.72
CA PRO A 107 18.78 5.64 9.92
C PRO A 107 19.89 6.69 9.94
N GLY A 108 20.00 7.41 11.07
CA GLY A 108 21.05 8.41 11.23
C GLY A 108 22.45 7.79 11.08
N PRO A 109 23.49 8.60 10.85
CA PRO A 109 24.86 8.10 10.83
C PRO A 109 25.14 7.31 12.10
N VAL A 110 25.65 6.07 11.95
CA VAL A 110 26.14 5.29 13.08
C VAL A 110 27.25 6.13 13.74
N PRO A 111 27.21 6.37 15.06
CA PRO A 111 28.30 7.08 15.74
C PRO A 111 29.63 6.40 15.42
N ALA A 112 30.65 7.18 15.07
CA ALA A 112 31.98 6.64 14.79
C ALA A 112 32.46 5.82 16.01
N PRO A 113 33.16 4.69 15.79
CA PRO A 113 33.82 3.97 16.88
C PRO A 113 34.66 4.96 17.69
N GLY A 114 34.43 5.01 19.01
CA GLY A 114 35.26 5.81 19.91
C GLY A 114 36.73 5.38 19.80
N PRO A 115 37.69 6.26 20.15
CA PRO A 115 39.10 5.92 20.07
C PRO A 115 39.37 4.65 20.87
N ALA A 116 40.08 3.70 20.24
CA ALA A 116 40.51 2.47 20.89
C ALA A 116 41.28 2.83 22.17
N GLN A 117 40.85 2.30 23.31
CA GLN A 117 41.62 2.40 24.54
C GLN A 117 42.98 1.76 24.31
N ALA A 118 44.04 2.50 24.64
CA ALA A 118 45.41 2.02 24.48
C ALA A 118 45.60 0.68 25.21
N PRO A 119 46.34 -0.27 24.63
CA PRO A 119 46.66 -1.51 25.33
C PRO A 119 47.40 -1.19 26.64
N PRO A 120 47.17 -1.98 27.71
CA PRO A 120 47.89 -1.80 28.97
C PRO A 120 49.40 -1.94 28.74
N PRO A 121 50.24 -1.19 29.49
CA PRO A 121 51.69 -1.24 29.32
C PRO A 121 52.22 -2.65 29.61
N GLU A 122 53.02 -3.18 28.68
CA GLU A 122 53.79 -4.42 28.85
C GLU A 122 54.73 -4.27 30.05
N SER A 123 54.67 -5.23 30.97
CA SER A 123 55.59 -5.29 32.12
C SER A 123 57.01 -5.60 31.64
N PRO A 124 58.06 -4.93 32.16
CA PRO A 124 59.42 -5.22 31.73
C PRO A 124 59.83 -6.65 32.14
N ALA A 125 60.40 -7.38 31.19
CA ALA A 125 61.08 -8.64 31.45
C ALA A 125 62.19 -8.45 32.50
N GLN A 126 62.19 -9.27 33.55
CA GLN A 126 63.33 -9.39 34.46
C GLN A 126 64.41 -10.25 33.82
N GLY A 127 65.64 -9.76 33.92
CA GLY A 127 66.79 -10.20 33.16
C GLY A 127 67.55 -11.41 33.72
N GLY A 128 68.60 -11.76 33.00
CA GLY A 128 69.78 -12.48 33.48
C GLY A 128 71.02 -11.62 33.25
#